data_AF-A0A7W1SDD7-F1
#
_entry.id   AF-A0A7W1SDD7-F1
#
_cell.length_a   1.000
_cell.length_b   1.000
_cell.length_c   1.000
_cell.angle_alpha   90.00
_cell.angle_beta   90.00
_cell.angle_gamma   90.00
#
_symmetry.space_group_name_H-M   'P 1'
#
loop_
_entity.id
_entity.type
_entity.pdbx_description
1 polymer ?
#
loop_
_entity_poly.entity_id
_entity_poly.type
_entity_poly.pdbx_seq_one_letter_code
_entity_poly.pdbx_strand_id
1 'polypeptide(L)'
;MGPMNSWTCESAGAVFAAAGLPHITPSASNAGLSTNGWATFFRACAADQVQARALAAVADRLVGAGRVAALDDASSFAALTTDPNRLTVN
;
A
#
# COMPACT_ATOMS: atom_id res chain seq x y z
N MET A 1 11.66 -10.18 11.47
CA MET A 1 11.27 -8.75 11.44
C MET A 1 12.00 -8.10 10.29
N GLY A 2 11.31 -7.35 9.45
CA GLY A 2 11.79 -6.91 8.13
C GLY A 2 11.30 -7.81 6.99
N PRO A 3 11.49 -7.41 5.73
CA PRO A 3 12.24 -6.23 5.25
C PRO A 3 11.56 -4.88 5.56
N MET A 4 12.35 -3.79 5.61
CA MET A 4 11.85 -2.49 6.11
C MET A 4 10.96 -1.77 5.09
N ASN A 5 11.36 -1.70 3.82
CA ASN A 5 10.64 -0.93 2.81
C ASN A 5 10.01 -1.84 1.74
N SER A 6 9.12 -1.28 0.93
CA SER A 6 8.33 -2.02 -0.06
C SER A 6 9.20 -2.74 -1.10
N TRP A 7 10.22 -2.07 -1.64
CA TRP A 7 11.13 -2.66 -2.62
C TRP A 7 11.88 -3.90 -2.08
N THR A 8 12.37 -3.83 -0.84
CA THR A 8 13.06 -5.00 -0.24
C THR A 8 12.09 -6.13 0.07
N CYS A 9 10.83 -5.83 0.41
CA CYS A 9 9.78 -6.83 0.53
C CYS A 9 9.45 -7.49 -0.81
N GLU A 10 9.36 -6.71 -1.89
CA GLU A 10 9.13 -7.22 -3.24
C GLU A 10 10.24 -8.17 -3.69
N SER A 11 11.50 -7.79 -3.44
CA SER A 11 12.66 -8.58 -3.85
C SER A 11 12.85 -9.86 -3.04
N ALA A 12 12.58 -9.83 -1.73
CA ALA A 12 12.84 -10.96 -0.83
C ALA A 12 11.60 -11.85 -0.57
N GLY A 13 10.41 -11.36 -0.85
CA GLY A 13 9.17 -11.98 -0.41
C GLY A 13 8.95 -13.39 -0.96
N ALA A 14 9.28 -13.62 -2.24
CA ALA A 14 9.18 -14.93 -2.87
C ALA A 14 10.13 -15.97 -2.23
N VAL A 15 11.34 -15.54 -1.81
CA VAL A 15 12.33 -16.41 -1.15
C VAL A 15 11.81 -16.84 0.22
N PHE A 16 11.29 -15.90 1.01
CA PHE A 16 10.71 -16.21 2.31
C PHE A 16 9.45 -17.08 2.20
N ALA A 17 8.59 -16.81 1.22
CA ALA A 17 7.39 -17.62 0.96
C ALA A 17 7.76 -19.06 0.56
N ALA A 18 8.75 -19.24 -0.31
CA ALA A 18 9.25 -20.56 -0.71
C ALA A 18 9.87 -21.33 0.48
N ALA A 19 10.54 -20.62 1.39
CA ALA A 19 11.11 -21.20 2.61
C ALA A 19 10.08 -21.40 3.74
N GLY A 20 8.82 -20.99 3.56
CA GLY A 20 7.79 -21.03 4.62
C GLY A 20 8.09 -20.09 5.80
N LEU A 21 8.94 -19.08 5.62
CA LEU A 21 9.36 -18.17 6.67
C LEU A 21 8.47 -16.94 6.73
N PRO A 22 7.89 -16.60 7.89
CA PRO A 22 7.14 -15.36 8.05
C PRO A 22 8.06 -14.15 7.93
N HIS A 23 7.65 -13.15 7.15
CA HIS A 23 8.24 -11.81 7.20
C HIS A 23 7.18 -10.80 7.62
N ILE A 24 7.57 -9.94 8.57
CA ILE A 24 6.71 -8.94 9.18
C ILE A 24 7.40 -7.60 9.06
N THR A 25 6.75 -6.65 8.39
CA THR A 25 7.30 -5.31 8.13
C THR A 25 6.52 -4.22 8.85
N PRO A 26 7.18 -3.26 9.52
CA PRO A 26 6.50 -2.15 10.15
C PRO A 26 6.12 -1.02 9.18
N SER A 27 6.68 -1.00 7.96
CA SER A 27 6.66 0.20 7.11
C SER A 27 6.45 -0.05 5.61
N ALA A 28 6.51 -1.28 5.12
CA ALA A 28 6.24 -1.54 3.70
C ALA A 28 4.73 -1.42 3.40
N SER A 29 4.30 -0.25 2.93
CA SER A 29 2.90 0.06 2.73
C SER A 29 2.37 -0.24 1.33
N ASN A 30 3.23 -0.60 0.36
CA ASN A 30 2.81 -0.87 -1.02
C ASN A 30 1.65 -1.88 -1.05
N ALA A 31 0.53 -1.49 -1.67
CA ALA A 31 -0.66 -2.31 -1.77
C ALA A 31 -0.43 -3.65 -2.52
N GLY A 32 0.48 -3.66 -3.49
CA GLY A 32 0.79 -4.84 -4.33
C GLY A 32 1.44 -5.99 -3.56
N LEU A 33 2.08 -5.69 -2.41
CA LEU A 33 2.69 -6.73 -1.57
C LEU A 33 1.66 -7.77 -1.08
N SER A 34 0.40 -7.37 -0.91
CA SER A 34 -0.67 -8.26 -0.47
C SER A 34 -1.31 -9.08 -1.59
N THR A 35 -0.95 -8.81 -2.85
CA THR A 35 -1.51 -9.52 -4.02
C THR A 35 -0.58 -10.60 -4.57
N ASN A 36 0.62 -10.76 -4.00
CA ASN A 36 1.64 -11.70 -4.49
C ASN A 36 1.41 -13.17 -4.08
N GLY A 37 0.33 -13.49 -3.37
CA GLY A 37 0.01 -14.85 -2.95
C GLY A 37 0.90 -15.41 -1.82
N TRP A 38 1.71 -14.57 -1.18
CA TRP A 38 2.59 -14.98 -0.09
C TRP A 38 1.81 -15.11 1.23
N ALA A 39 1.52 -16.35 1.62
CA ALA A 39 0.87 -16.65 2.91
C ALA A 39 1.73 -16.27 4.14
N THR A 40 3.01 -15.99 3.92
CA THR A 40 3.98 -15.63 4.96
C THR A 40 4.19 -14.12 5.13
N PHE A 41 3.50 -13.29 4.33
CA PHE A 41 3.62 -11.82 4.38
C PHE A 41 2.65 -11.21 5.38
N PHE A 42 3.17 -10.43 6.33
CA PHE A 42 2.39 -9.59 7.23
C PHE A 42 3.00 -8.20 7.34
N ARG A 43 2.17 -7.19 7.66
CA ARG A 43 2.62 -5.81 7.91
C ARG A 43 1.91 -5.19 9.10
N ALA A 44 2.59 -4.30 9.81
CA ALA A 44 2.02 -3.53 10.92
C ALA A 44 1.49 -2.15 10.47
N CYS A 45 1.77 -1.72 9.24
CA CYS A 45 1.23 -0.50 8.66
C CYS A 45 0.02 -0.77 7.76
N ALA A 46 -0.84 0.23 7.59
CA ALA A 46 -1.92 0.17 6.61
C ALA A 46 -1.38 0.21 5.18
N ALA A 47 -2.06 -0.48 4.27
CA ALA A 47 -1.78 -0.40 2.83
C ALA A 47 -2.01 1.02 2.31
N ASP A 48 -1.24 1.48 1.31
CA ASP A 48 -1.40 2.84 0.76
C ASP A 48 -2.81 3.10 0.22
N GLN A 49 -3.43 2.10 -0.42
CA GLN A 49 -4.83 2.17 -0.88
C GLN A 49 -5.84 2.47 0.26
N VAL A 50 -5.55 2.01 1.49
CA VAL A 50 -6.39 2.28 2.67
C VAL A 50 -6.12 3.68 3.19
N GLN A 51 -4.85 4.08 3.25
CA GLN A 51 -4.44 5.43 3.67
C GLN A 51 -5.01 6.50 2.73
N ALA A 52 -5.00 6.25 1.42
CA ALA A 52 -5.51 7.18 0.41
C ALA A 52 -7.03 7.40 0.51
N ARG A 53 -7.81 6.33 0.77
CA ARG A 53 -9.25 6.44 1.05
C ARG A 53 -9.53 7.28 2.30
N ALA A 54 -8.77 7.05 3.38
CA ALA A 54 -8.91 7.81 4.60
C ALA A 54 -8.57 9.29 4.39
N LEU A 55 -7.52 9.58 3.61
CA LEU A 55 -7.13 10.95 3.26
C LEU A 55 -8.21 11.63 2.41
N ALA A 56 -8.78 10.94 1.42
CA ALA A 56 -9.87 11.47 0.60
C ALA A 56 -11.10 11.85 1.45
N ALA A 57 -11.49 11.00 2.41
CA ALA A 57 -12.59 11.30 3.33
C ALA A 57 -12.31 12.50 4.25
N VAL A 58 -11.06 12.66 4.71
CA VAL A 58 -10.65 13.83 5.49
C VAL A 58 -10.67 15.10 4.63
N ALA A 59 -10.20 15.03 3.38
CA ALA A 59 -10.21 16.16 2.46
C ALA A 59 -11.64 16.63 2.13
N ASP A 60 -12.55 15.68 1.86
CA ASP A 60 -13.97 15.99 1.67
C ASP A 60 -14.57 16.69 2.91
N ARG A 61 -14.33 16.13 4.09
CA ARG A 61 -14.86 16.68 5.35
C ARG A 61 -14.31 18.06 5.72
N LEU A 62 -13.00 18.29 5.52
CA LEU A 62 -12.35 19.51 6.03
C LEU A 62 -12.45 20.68 5.08
N VAL A 63 -12.38 20.45 3.76
CA VAL A 63 -12.31 21.52 2.76
C VAL A 63 -13.39 21.43 1.68
N GLY A 64 -14.32 20.47 1.79
CA GLY A 64 -15.39 20.28 0.80
C GLY A 64 -14.83 19.95 -0.58
N ALA A 65 -13.71 19.23 -0.64
CA ALA A 65 -13.02 18.91 -1.87
C ALA A 65 -13.85 17.94 -2.72
N GLY A 66 -14.81 18.47 -3.50
CA GLY A 66 -15.62 17.68 -4.42
C GLY A 66 -14.83 17.02 -5.56
N ARG A 67 -13.55 17.37 -5.72
CA ARG A 67 -12.60 16.74 -6.65
C ARG A 67 -11.19 16.74 -6.05
N VAL A 68 -10.58 15.57 -5.94
CA VAL A 68 -9.19 15.37 -5.52
C VAL A 68 -8.40 14.78 -6.69
N ALA A 69 -7.19 15.27 -6.93
CA ALA A 69 -6.26 14.72 -7.92
C ALA A 69 -5.05 14.11 -7.21
N ALA A 70 -4.59 12.97 -7.68
CA ALA A 70 -3.39 12.32 -7.18
C ALA A 70 -2.19 12.68 -8.09
N LEU A 71 -1.03 12.96 -7.48
CA LEU A 71 0.24 13.13 -8.19
C LEU A 71 1.08 11.87 -7.99
N ASP A 72 1.53 11.30 -9.10
CA ASP A 72 2.24 10.02 -9.16
C ASP A 72 3.69 10.26 -9.61
N ASP A 73 4.66 9.70 -8.89
CA ASP A 73 6.09 9.81 -9.21
C ASP A 73 6.59 8.70 -10.16
N ALA A 74 5.66 7.92 -10.73
CA ALA A 74 5.87 6.77 -11.60
C ALA A 74 6.56 5.56 -10.94
N SER A 75 6.61 5.52 -9.61
CA SER A 75 7.05 4.33 -8.88
C SER A 75 5.94 3.27 -8.84
N SER A 76 6.32 2.00 -8.62
CA SER A 76 5.36 0.90 -8.41
C SER A 76 4.44 1.12 -7.19
N PHE A 77 4.86 1.99 -6.28
CA PHE A 77 4.14 2.41 -5.09
C PHE A 77 3.01 3.40 -5.41
N ALA A 78 3.28 4.38 -6.27
CA ALA A 78 2.35 5.46 -6.55
C ALA A 78 1.16 5.00 -7.43
N ALA A 79 1.41 4.14 -8.43
CA ALA A 79 0.38 3.66 -9.36
C ALA A 79 -0.82 2.95 -8.70
N LEU A 80 -0.62 2.31 -7.54
CA LEU A 80 -1.67 1.61 -6.80
C LEU A 80 -2.47 2.50 -5.84
N THR A 81 -1.94 3.69 -5.57
CA THR A 81 -2.49 4.69 -4.64
C THR A 81 -3.34 5.71 -5.39
N THR A 82 -3.08 5.92 -6.68
CA THR A 82 -3.68 6.96 -7.52
C THR A 82 -4.92 6.53 -8.32
N ASP A 83 -5.39 5.28 -8.18
CA ASP A 83 -6.59 4.77 -8.88
C ASP A 83 -7.84 5.59 -8.50
N PRO A 84 -8.44 6.34 -9.45
CA PRO A 84 -9.58 7.22 -9.18
C PRO A 84 -10.81 6.47 -8.68
N ASN A 85 -10.99 5.20 -9.05
CA ASN A 85 -12.11 4.38 -8.56
C ASN A 85 -11.92 3.92 -7.11
N ARG A 86 -10.71 4.08 -6.56
CA ARG A 86 -10.39 3.74 -5.18
C ARG A 86 -10.34 4.94 -4.25
N LEU A 87 -10.43 6.16 -4.79
CA LEU A 87 -10.40 7.42 -4.03
C LEU A 87 -11.80 8.02 -3.83
N THR A 88 -12.83 7.46 -4.46
CA THR A 88 -14.21 7.94 -4.31
C THR A 88 -14.78 7.58 -2.93
N VAL A 89 -15.24 8.62 -2.24
CA VAL A 89 -16.03 8.52 -1.00
C VAL A 89 -17.48 8.82 -1.40
N ASN A 90 -18.38 7.86 -1.18
CA ASN A 90 -19.84 8.05 -1.34
C ASN A 90 -20.45 8.31 0.04
#